data_AF-A0A9E3P1F9-F1
#
_entry.id   AF-A0A9E3P1F9-F1
#
_cell.length_a   1.000
_cell.length_b   1.000
_cell.length_c   1.000
_cell.angle_alpha   90.00
_cell.angle_beta   90.00
_cell.angle_gamma   90.00
#
_symmetry.space_group_name_H-M   'P 1'
#
loop_
_entity.id
_entity.type
_entity.pdbx_description
1 polymer ?
#
loop_
_entity_poly.entity_id
_entity_poly.type
_entity_poly.pdbx_seq_one_letter_code
_entity_poly.pdbx_strand_id
1 'polypeptide(L)'
;MLPSSIGRSRLSARMWAALAAGAGSAACAYAGLYPQFDGGSLRVVLALTSAPFAAAVVATSLSAASRGGAFARAIFLSVILGVASTILPAAILTYDGGSARGQFVGAAVLGVVFGAPTGAIYGIPLGTLAALTHRHVHAWTDEATDRAARIAGIWLAVLSVGAFFASNALAEKLAFEMTNSAIAVFATLSAIVVAVAVIVAASLRLRARARWIARVRSGLEPAFRIRPVDMRDRLHALPRLTAGPSSHVEQAVVEWLPDGLEPAASAYRMTANGTAVAIVGR
;
A
#
# COMPACT_ATOMS: atom_id res chain seq x y z
N MET A 1 19.29 -20.79 7.76
CA MET A 1 18.97 -19.39 8.12
C MET A 1 18.79 -18.58 6.85
N LEU A 2 17.72 -17.78 6.73
CA LEU A 2 17.57 -16.83 5.62
C LEU A 2 18.42 -15.58 5.89
N PRO A 3 19.11 -15.00 4.88
CA PRO A 3 19.83 -13.74 5.04
C PRO A 3 18.90 -12.63 5.56
N SER A 4 19.31 -11.97 6.65
CA SER A 4 18.47 -11.00 7.37
C SER A 4 18.10 -9.75 6.55
N SER A 5 18.74 -9.53 5.40
CA SER A 5 18.41 -8.50 4.41
C SER A 5 17.13 -8.83 3.62
N ILE A 6 16.88 -10.10 3.28
CA ILE A 6 15.74 -10.52 2.42
C ILE A 6 14.40 -10.34 3.14
N GLY A 7 14.36 -10.55 4.46
CA GLY A 7 13.19 -10.25 5.27
C GLY A 7 12.87 -8.75 5.30
N ARG A 8 13.90 -7.91 5.42
CA ARG A 8 13.76 -6.44 5.57
C ARG A 8 13.15 -5.77 4.32
N SER A 9 13.53 -6.15 3.10
CA SER A 9 12.95 -5.58 1.88
C SER A 9 11.47 -5.96 1.68
N ARG A 10 11.10 -7.22 1.93
CA ARG A 10 9.68 -7.67 1.84
C ARG A 10 8.80 -7.03 2.90
N LEU A 11 9.28 -6.91 4.13
CA LEU A 11 8.56 -6.28 5.24
C LEU A 11 8.36 -4.78 4.98
N SER A 12 9.40 -4.06 4.57
CA SER A 12 9.29 -2.63 4.23
C SER A 12 8.37 -2.37 3.03
N ALA A 13 8.43 -3.15 1.95
CA ALA A 13 7.51 -3.02 0.82
C ALA A 13 6.04 -3.22 1.22
N ARG A 14 5.74 -4.20 2.08
CA ARG A 14 4.39 -4.40 2.66
C ARG A 14 3.99 -3.27 3.58
N MET A 15 4.91 -2.80 4.42
CA MET A 15 4.70 -1.69 5.35
C MET A 15 4.32 -0.41 4.61
N TRP A 16 4.98 -0.07 3.50
CA TRP A 16 4.60 1.11 2.69
C TRP A 16 3.16 1.01 2.15
N ALA A 17 2.76 -0.15 1.62
CA ALA A 17 1.41 -0.36 1.13
C ALA A 17 0.37 -0.30 2.27
N ALA A 18 0.65 -0.91 3.42
CA ALA A 18 -0.22 -0.90 4.59
C ALA A 18 -0.35 0.52 5.20
N LEU A 19 0.75 1.27 5.29
CA LEU A 19 0.75 2.66 5.77
C LEU A 19 -0.05 3.59 4.85
N ALA A 20 0.09 3.46 3.52
CA ALA A 20 -0.72 4.24 2.59
C ALA A 20 -2.21 3.87 2.62
N ALA A 21 -2.54 2.58 2.85
CA ALA A 21 -3.90 2.13 3.07
C ALA A 21 -4.51 2.77 4.33
N GLY A 22 -3.79 2.70 5.47
CA GLY A 22 -4.23 3.27 6.74
C GLY A 22 -4.35 4.79 6.71
N ALA A 23 -3.30 5.49 6.27
CA ALA A 23 -3.30 6.95 6.18
C ALA A 23 -4.31 7.48 5.17
N GLY A 24 -4.51 6.79 4.04
CA GLY A 24 -5.54 7.14 3.06
C GLY A 24 -6.95 6.95 3.61
N SER A 25 -7.20 5.84 4.34
CA SER A 25 -8.48 5.60 4.99
C SER A 25 -8.79 6.63 6.09
N ALA A 26 -7.77 6.99 6.89
CA ALA A 26 -7.85 8.07 7.87
C ALA A 26 -8.19 9.42 7.22
N ALA A 27 -7.49 9.80 6.14
CA ALA A 27 -7.74 11.05 5.42
C ALA A 27 -9.18 11.12 4.88
N CYS A 28 -9.69 10.03 4.30
CA CYS A 28 -11.07 9.95 3.83
C CYS A 28 -12.09 10.05 4.98
N ALA A 29 -11.82 9.42 6.14
CA ALA A 29 -12.67 9.53 7.32
C ALA A 29 -12.69 10.96 7.90
N TYR A 30 -11.52 11.61 8.02
CA TYR A 30 -11.39 12.99 8.48
C TYR A 30 -12.08 14.01 7.56
N ALA A 31 -12.08 13.78 6.25
CA ALA A 31 -12.76 14.62 5.28
C ALA A 31 -14.31 14.55 5.33
N GLY A 32 -14.89 13.68 6.16
CA GLY A 32 -16.34 13.58 6.28
C GLY A 32 -17.02 12.87 5.10
N LEU A 33 -16.30 11.97 4.41
CA LEU A 33 -16.88 11.02 3.44
C LEU A 33 -17.71 9.90 4.10
N TYR A 34 -17.88 9.96 5.42
CA TYR A 34 -18.81 9.14 6.21
C TYR A 34 -19.98 10.02 6.69
N PRO A 35 -21.17 9.44 6.93
CA PRO A 35 -22.32 10.15 7.49
C PRO A 35 -21.97 10.92 8.76
N GLN A 36 -22.55 12.12 8.91
CA GLN A 36 -22.19 13.08 9.94
C GLN A 36 -23.37 13.27 10.89
N PHE A 37 -23.20 12.93 12.17
CA PHE A 37 -24.27 12.97 13.17
C PHE A 37 -23.94 13.82 14.42
N ASP A 38 -22.68 14.23 14.61
CA ASP A 38 -22.14 14.59 15.92
C ASP A 38 -20.86 15.47 15.88
N GLY A 39 -20.96 16.65 15.25
CA GLY A 39 -20.02 17.77 15.46
C GLY A 39 -18.57 17.56 15.01
N GLY A 40 -18.25 16.45 14.35
CA GLY A 40 -16.90 16.09 13.91
C GLY A 40 -16.15 15.13 14.83
N SER A 41 -16.65 14.85 16.03
CA SER A 41 -16.03 13.91 16.99
C SER A 41 -15.90 12.49 16.42
N LEU A 42 -16.97 11.99 15.76
CA LEU A 42 -16.98 10.72 15.04
C LEU A 42 -15.95 10.64 13.92
N ARG A 43 -15.55 11.76 13.30
CA ARG A 43 -14.53 11.75 12.24
C ARG A 43 -13.17 11.32 12.80
N VAL A 44 -12.83 11.77 14.01
CA VAL A 44 -11.62 11.36 14.74
C VAL A 44 -11.69 9.86 15.04
N VAL A 45 -12.82 9.39 15.60
CA VAL A 45 -13.01 7.98 15.97
C VAL A 45 -12.99 7.07 14.74
N LEU A 46 -13.67 7.45 13.65
CA LEU A 46 -13.67 6.72 12.38
C LEU A 46 -12.29 6.70 11.74
N ALA A 47 -11.50 7.78 11.81
CA ALA A 47 -10.15 7.79 11.27
C ALA A 47 -9.17 6.94 12.09
N LEU A 48 -9.25 7.00 13.43
CA LEU A 48 -8.43 6.19 14.33
C LEU A 48 -8.76 4.69 14.24
N THR A 49 -10.01 4.33 13.95
CA THR A 49 -10.43 2.94 13.78
C THR A 49 -10.21 2.42 12.36
N SER A 50 -10.51 3.21 11.32
CA SER A 50 -10.35 2.78 9.92
C SER A 50 -8.88 2.57 9.52
N ALA A 51 -7.97 3.39 10.04
CA ALA A 51 -6.54 3.32 9.72
C ALA A 51 -5.89 1.94 9.99
N PRO A 52 -5.94 1.38 11.22
CA PRO A 52 -5.36 0.07 11.50
C PRO A 52 -6.05 -1.06 10.73
N PHE A 53 -7.38 -0.99 10.54
CA PHE A 53 -8.09 -2.01 9.77
C PHE A 53 -7.72 -1.99 8.28
N ALA A 54 -7.69 -0.83 7.64
CA ALA A 54 -7.27 -0.70 6.23
C ALA A 54 -5.82 -1.15 6.03
N ALA A 55 -4.93 -0.82 6.97
CA ALA A 55 -3.56 -1.32 6.98
C ALA A 55 -3.49 -2.84 7.11
N ALA A 56 -4.28 -3.44 8.00
CA ALA A 56 -4.35 -4.89 8.18
C ALA A 56 -4.94 -5.62 6.96
N VAL A 57 -6.00 -5.10 6.33
CA VAL A 57 -6.59 -5.63 5.08
C VAL A 57 -5.56 -5.67 3.96
N VAL A 58 -4.78 -4.60 3.76
CA VAL A 58 -3.75 -4.55 2.72
C VAL A 58 -2.53 -5.43 3.08
N ALA A 59 -2.06 -5.42 4.32
CA ALA A 59 -0.96 -6.28 4.77
C ALA A 59 -1.28 -7.78 4.62
N THR A 60 -2.50 -8.20 4.95
CA THR A 60 -2.94 -9.59 4.84
C THR A 60 -3.28 -10.01 3.41
N SER A 61 -3.91 -9.16 2.59
CA SER A 61 -4.19 -9.44 1.19
C SER A 61 -2.91 -9.61 0.35
N LEU A 62 -1.85 -8.86 0.67
CA LEU A 62 -0.51 -9.01 0.08
C LEU A 62 0.22 -10.33 0.43
N SER A 63 -0.45 -11.28 1.10
CA SER A 63 0.01 -12.67 1.24
C SER A 63 -0.57 -13.62 0.19
N ALA A 64 -1.51 -13.17 -0.66
CA ALA A 64 -2.08 -13.99 -1.73
C ALA A 64 -1.05 -14.38 -2.81
N ALA A 65 -1.27 -15.53 -3.46
CA ALA A 65 -0.37 -16.06 -4.49
C ALA A 65 -0.35 -15.21 -5.79
N SER A 66 -1.48 -14.58 -6.14
CA SER A 66 -1.65 -13.82 -7.39
C SER A 66 -2.18 -12.40 -7.13
N ARG A 67 -2.01 -11.49 -8.11
CA ARG A 67 -2.51 -10.11 -8.04
C ARG A 67 -4.04 -10.07 -7.90
N GLY A 68 -4.75 -10.91 -8.66
CA GLY A 68 -6.20 -11.07 -8.56
C GLY A 68 -6.63 -11.64 -7.20
N GLY A 69 -5.87 -12.59 -6.65
CA GLY A 69 -6.08 -13.10 -5.29
C GLY A 69 -5.89 -12.02 -4.22
N ALA A 70 -4.93 -11.11 -4.37
CA ALA A 70 -4.75 -9.98 -3.47
C ALA A 70 -5.92 -9.00 -3.55
N PHE A 71 -6.37 -8.66 -4.76
CA PHE A 71 -7.56 -7.82 -4.99
C PHE A 71 -8.81 -8.41 -4.33
N ALA A 72 -9.13 -9.67 -4.67
CA ALA A 72 -10.31 -10.37 -4.16
C ALA A 72 -10.27 -10.54 -2.63
N ARG A 73 -9.11 -10.87 -2.06
CA ARG A 73 -8.95 -11.00 -0.61
C ARG A 73 -9.10 -9.68 0.12
N ALA A 74 -8.62 -8.56 -0.44
CA ALA A 74 -8.84 -7.25 0.15
C ALA A 74 -10.33 -6.88 0.18
N ILE A 75 -11.06 -7.08 -0.93
CA ILE A 75 -12.51 -6.85 -0.99
C ILE A 75 -13.23 -7.74 0.02
N PHE A 76 -12.94 -9.05 0.04
CA PHE A 76 -13.59 -10.00 0.95
C PHE A 76 -13.38 -9.64 2.44
N LEU A 77 -12.17 -9.23 2.81
CA LEU A 77 -11.88 -8.77 4.17
C LEU A 77 -12.59 -7.45 4.50
N SER A 78 -12.68 -6.50 3.56
CA SER A 78 -13.45 -5.27 3.76
C SER A 78 -14.95 -5.51 3.86
N VAL A 79 -15.50 -6.49 3.13
CA VAL A 79 -16.90 -6.95 3.26
C VAL A 79 -17.14 -7.53 4.65
N ILE A 80 -16.29 -8.45 5.12
CA ILE A 80 -16.38 -9.00 6.48
C ILE A 80 -16.33 -7.87 7.52
N LEU A 81 -15.40 -6.92 7.36
CA LEU A 81 -15.26 -5.80 8.29
C LEU A 81 -16.50 -4.89 8.29
N GLY A 82 -17.07 -4.59 7.12
CA GLY A 82 -18.28 -3.78 6.98
C GLY A 82 -19.51 -4.44 7.62
N VAL A 83 -19.65 -5.77 7.48
CA VAL A 83 -20.67 -6.57 8.17
C VAL A 83 -20.42 -6.58 9.69
N ALA A 84 -19.17 -6.75 10.14
CA ALA A 84 -18.84 -6.73 11.57
C ALA A 84 -19.09 -5.35 12.21
N SER A 85 -18.73 -4.25 11.53
CA SER A 85 -18.91 -2.88 12.00
C SER A 85 -20.37 -2.42 12.05
N THR A 86 -21.28 -3.15 11.42
CA THR A 86 -22.73 -2.86 11.44
C THR A 86 -23.48 -3.77 12.41
N ILE A 87 -23.08 -5.05 12.55
CA ILE A 87 -23.63 -5.96 13.56
C ILE A 87 -23.29 -5.50 14.99
N LEU A 88 -22.04 -5.10 15.26
CA LEU A 88 -21.61 -4.79 16.64
C LEU A 88 -22.39 -3.62 17.28
N PRO A 89 -22.57 -2.45 16.63
CA PRO A 89 -23.40 -1.37 17.20
C PRO A 89 -24.88 -1.77 17.31
N ALA A 90 -25.42 -2.50 16.33
CA ALA A 90 -26.81 -2.94 16.36
C ALA A 90 -27.08 -3.96 17.49
N ALA A 91 -26.11 -4.82 17.82
CA ALA A 91 -26.19 -5.72 18.97
C ALA A 91 -26.11 -4.95 20.31
N ILE A 92 -25.28 -3.90 20.40
CA ILE A 92 -25.20 -3.05 21.59
C ILE A 92 -26.52 -2.30 21.82
N LEU A 93 -27.06 -1.65 20.78
CA LEU A 93 -28.30 -0.87 20.85
C LEU A 93 -29.58 -1.71 21.11
N THR A 94 -29.50 -3.04 20.97
CA THR A 94 -30.66 -3.93 21.19
C THR A 94 -30.60 -4.71 22.50
N TYR A 95 -29.47 -4.69 23.21
CA TYR A 95 -29.27 -5.47 24.44
C TYR A 95 -30.31 -5.17 25.54
N ASP A 96 -30.82 -3.94 25.61
CA ASP A 96 -31.82 -3.50 26.60
C ASP A 96 -33.26 -3.97 26.31
N GLY A 97 -33.54 -4.55 25.13
CA GLY A 97 -34.91 -4.76 24.61
C GLY A 97 -35.53 -6.16 24.80
N GLY A 98 -34.90 -7.06 25.56
CA GLY A 98 -35.57 -8.27 26.09
C GLY A 98 -35.82 -9.45 25.14
N SER A 99 -35.37 -9.45 23.87
CA SER A 99 -35.48 -10.62 22.99
C SER A 99 -34.26 -10.83 22.08
N ALA A 100 -33.13 -11.18 22.71
CA ALA A 100 -31.81 -11.30 22.08
C ALA A 100 -31.78 -12.04 20.73
N ARG A 101 -32.63 -13.06 20.52
CA ARG A 101 -32.65 -13.85 19.28
C ARG A 101 -33.27 -13.11 18.09
N GLY A 102 -34.37 -12.39 18.28
CA GLY A 102 -35.01 -11.62 17.19
C GLY A 102 -34.19 -10.39 16.82
N GLN A 103 -33.64 -9.74 17.83
CA GLN A 103 -32.77 -8.57 17.71
C GLN A 103 -31.44 -8.89 16.99
N PHE A 104 -30.79 -10.00 17.35
CA PHE A 104 -29.57 -10.45 16.68
C PHE A 104 -29.80 -10.78 15.20
N VAL A 105 -30.94 -11.39 14.84
CA VAL A 105 -31.29 -11.64 13.43
C VAL A 105 -31.52 -10.32 12.68
N GLY A 106 -32.21 -9.34 13.28
CA GLY A 106 -32.36 -8.01 12.69
C GLY A 106 -31.02 -7.30 12.46
N ALA A 107 -30.13 -7.32 13.46
CA ALA A 107 -28.78 -6.78 13.37
C ALA A 107 -27.94 -7.49 12.27
N ALA A 108 -28.04 -8.81 12.17
CA ALA A 108 -27.35 -9.60 11.14
C ALA A 108 -27.87 -9.28 9.71
N VAL A 109 -29.19 -9.17 9.53
CA VAL A 109 -29.79 -8.80 8.24
C VAL A 109 -29.38 -7.39 7.84
N LEU A 110 -29.46 -6.41 8.74
CA LEU A 110 -28.98 -5.05 8.49
C LEU A 110 -27.49 -5.03 8.14
N GLY A 111 -26.67 -5.82 8.86
CA GLY A 111 -25.24 -5.88 8.62
C GLY A 111 -24.87 -6.52 7.28
N VAL A 112 -25.61 -7.53 6.81
CA VAL A 112 -25.45 -8.08 5.46
C VAL A 112 -25.94 -7.10 4.40
N VAL A 113 -27.13 -6.51 4.56
CA VAL A 113 -27.76 -5.66 3.55
C VAL A 113 -27.04 -4.33 3.35
N PHE A 114 -26.56 -3.70 4.43
CA PHE A 114 -25.86 -2.40 4.36
C PHE A 114 -24.35 -2.52 4.54
N GLY A 115 -23.90 -3.34 5.50
CA GLY A 115 -22.47 -3.51 5.80
C GLY A 115 -21.68 -4.17 4.67
N ALA A 116 -22.25 -5.17 3.97
CA ALA A 116 -21.53 -5.83 2.87
C ALA A 116 -21.34 -4.92 1.63
N PRO A 117 -22.35 -4.19 1.10
CA PRO A 117 -22.13 -3.24 0.02
C PRO A 117 -21.17 -2.11 0.38
N THR A 118 -21.30 -1.52 1.58
CA THR A 118 -20.38 -0.49 2.06
C THR A 118 -18.95 -1.03 2.17
N GLY A 119 -18.78 -2.23 2.75
CA GLY A 119 -17.49 -2.92 2.81
C GLY A 119 -16.90 -3.23 1.44
N ALA A 120 -17.72 -3.62 0.45
CA ALA A 120 -17.27 -3.85 -0.92
C ALA A 120 -16.80 -2.55 -1.61
N ILE A 121 -17.57 -1.46 -1.48
CA ILE A 121 -17.23 -0.15 -2.05
C ILE A 121 -15.89 0.37 -1.50
N TYR A 122 -15.68 0.32 -0.18
CA TYR A 122 -14.38 0.66 0.42
C TYR A 122 -13.29 -0.40 0.16
N GLY A 123 -13.68 -1.64 -0.17
CA GLY A 123 -12.78 -2.73 -0.54
C GLY A 123 -12.12 -2.54 -1.91
N ILE A 124 -12.80 -1.95 -2.89
CA ILE A 124 -12.28 -1.70 -4.25
C ILE A 124 -10.96 -0.89 -4.23
N PRO A 125 -10.85 0.29 -3.58
CA PRO A 125 -9.61 1.04 -3.55
C PRO A 125 -8.49 0.30 -2.80
N LEU A 126 -8.79 -0.42 -1.72
CA LEU A 126 -7.81 -1.22 -0.97
C LEU A 126 -7.30 -2.40 -1.79
N GLY A 127 -8.18 -3.11 -2.49
CA GLY A 127 -7.83 -4.18 -3.42
C GLY A 127 -7.03 -3.68 -4.62
N THR A 128 -7.34 -2.50 -5.14
CA THR A 128 -6.57 -1.86 -6.22
C THR A 128 -5.13 -1.58 -5.77
N LEU A 129 -4.95 -0.97 -4.59
CA LEU A 129 -3.61 -0.77 -3.99
C LEU A 129 -2.88 -2.10 -3.77
N ALA A 130 -3.54 -3.12 -3.23
CA ALA A 130 -2.97 -4.45 -3.02
C ALA A 130 -2.53 -5.09 -4.34
N ALA A 131 -3.35 -5.04 -5.39
CA ALA A 131 -3.04 -5.59 -6.72
C ALA A 131 -1.85 -4.89 -7.39
N LEU A 132 -1.78 -3.55 -7.30
CA LEU A 132 -0.68 -2.75 -7.86
C LEU A 132 0.64 -2.99 -7.11
N THR A 133 0.60 -3.14 -5.79
CA THR A 133 1.81 -3.36 -4.97
C THR A 133 2.24 -4.83 -4.84
N HIS A 134 1.35 -5.80 -5.12
CA HIS A 134 1.60 -7.25 -5.04
C HIS A 134 2.89 -7.68 -5.73
N ARG A 135 3.05 -7.31 -7.02
CA ARG A 135 4.25 -7.68 -7.81
C ARG A 135 5.54 -7.17 -7.15
N HIS A 136 5.49 -5.99 -6.54
CA HIS A 136 6.65 -5.35 -5.94
C HIS A 136 7.01 -5.96 -4.58
N VAL A 137 6.00 -6.26 -3.75
CA VAL A 137 6.17 -7.03 -2.51
C VAL A 137 6.78 -8.43 -2.77
N HIS A 138 6.42 -9.06 -3.88
CA HIS A 138 6.89 -10.40 -4.25
C HIS A 138 8.19 -10.42 -5.10
N ALA A 139 8.76 -9.28 -5.49
CA ALA A 139 10.04 -9.24 -6.21
C ALA A 139 11.29 -9.24 -5.28
N TRP A 140 11.11 -8.92 -3.99
CA TRP A 140 12.13 -9.01 -2.92
C TRP A 140 13.38 -8.13 -3.12
N THR A 141 13.41 -7.24 -4.12
CA THR A 141 14.49 -6.28 -4.33
C THR A 141 14.22 -4.96 -3.62
N ASP A 142 15.29 -4.25 -3.28
CA ASP A 142 15.21 -2.90 -2.72
C ASP A 142 14.66 -1.88 -3.75
N GLU A 143 14.81 -2.16 -5.05
CA GLU A 143 14.14 -1.40 -6.10
C GLU A 143 12.63 -1.64 -6.08
N ALA A 144 12.18 -2.89 -5.92
CA ALA A 144 10.76 -3.18 -5.79
C ALA A 144 10.18 -2.52 -4.52
N THR A 145 10.97 -2.42 -3.45
CA THR A 145 10.61 -1.65 -2.25
C THR A 145 10.42 -0.16 -2.57
N ASP A 146 11.33 0.45 -3.34
CA ASP A 146 11.19 1.85 -3.78
C ASP A 146 10.01 2.05 -4.75
N ARG A 147 9.76 1.11 -5.67
CA ARG A 147 8.58 1.14 -6.54
C ARG A 147 7.27 0.99 -5.74
N ALA A 148 7.23 0.12 -4.74
CA ALA A 148 6.09 -0.03 -3.83
C ALA A 148 5.86 1.24 -3.00
N ALA A 149 6.92 1.84 -2.45
CA ALA A 149 6.84 3.13 -1.73
C ALA A 149 6.31 4.26 -2.64
N ARG A 150 6.76 4.32 -3.91
CA ARG A 150 6.25 5.28 -4.89
C ARG A 150 4.76 5.07 -5.21
N ILE A 151 4.33 3.83 -5.42
CA ILE A 151 2.90 3.50 -5.68
C ILE A 151 2.05 3.86 -4.45
N ALA A 152 2.51 3.48 -3.25
CA ALA A 152 1.87 3.81 -1.98
C ALA A 152 1.74 5.33 -1.79
N GLY A 153 2.80 6.09 -2.07
CA GLY A 153 2.78 7.55 -2.06
C GLY A 153 1.80 8.14 -3.08
N ILE A 154 1.80 7.67 -4.33
CA ILE A 154 0.82 8.12 -5.36
C ILE A 154 -0.61 7.85 -4.88
N TRP A 155 -0.86 6.68 -4.28
CA TRP A 155 -2.17 6.31 -3.78
C TRP A 155 -2.64 7.20 -2.62
N LEU A 156 -1.74 7.46 -1.66
CA LEU A 156 -2.00 8.38 -0.56
C LEU A 156 -2.28 9.81 -1.07
N ALA A 157 -1.55 10.28 -2.07
CA ALA A 157 -1.78 11.59 -2.68
C ALA A 157 -3.17 11.66 -3.35
N VAL A 158 -3.55 10.66 -4.16
CA VAL A 158 -4.87 10.61 -4.81
C VAL A 158 -6.00 10.60 -3.79
N LEU A 159 -5.92 9.76 -2.75
CA LEU A 159 -6.94 9.71 -1.70
C LEU A 159 -7.00 11.01 -0.90
N SER A 160 -5.86 11.61 -0.55
CA SER A 160 -5.82 12.84 0.25
C SER A 160 -6.28 14.07 -0.52
N VAL A 161 -6.01 14.14 -1.83
CA VAL A 161 -6.54 15.18 -2.73
C VAL A 161 -8.05 15.03 -2.90
N GLY A 162 -8.54 13.80 -3.13
CA GLY A 162 -9.98 13.53 -3.21
C GLY A 162 -10.71 13.87 -1.90
N ALA A 163 -10.11 13.51 -0.77
CA ALA A 163 -10.58 13.86 0.58
C ALA A 163 -10.61 15.38 0.80
N PHE A 164 -9.56 16.11 0.39
CA PHE A 164 -9.53 17.58 0.46
C PHE A 164 -10.67 18.22 -0.35
N PHE A 165 -10.90 17.82 -1.60
CA PHE A 165 -12.00 18.35 -2.41
C PHE A 165 -13.37 18.01 -1.83
N ALA A 166 -13.57 16.77 -1.36
CA ALA A 166 -14.82 16.37 -0.70
C ALA A 166 -15.10 17.19 0.57
N SER A 167 -14.07 17.40 1.41
CA SER A 167 -14.19 18.19 2.64
C SER A 167 -14.58 19.64 2.36
N ASN A 168 -14.02 20.27 1.31
CA ASN A 168 -14.38 21.64 0.94
C ASN A 168 -15.82 21.74 0.39
N ALA A 169 -16.21 20.84 -0.51
CA ALA A 169 -17.58 20.81 -1.07
C ALA A 169 -18.65 20.49 0.00
N LEU A 170 -18.31 19.71 1.03
CA LEU A 170 -19.17 19.48 2.19
C LEU A 170 -19.25 20.71 3.12
N ALA A 171 -18.12 21.39 3.36
CA ALA A 171 -18.09 22.59 4.19
C ALA A 171 -18.94 23.73 3.63
N GLU A 172 -18.91 23.93 2.30
CA GLU A 172 -19.74 24.90 1.58
C GLU A 172 -21.25 24.63 1.74
N LYS A 173 -21.66 23.36 1.75
CA LYS A 173 -23.07 22.95 1.80
C LYS A 173 -23.67 22.83 3.20
N LEU A 174 -22.85 22.65 4.24
CA LEU A 174 -23.31 22.26 5.58
C LEU A 174 -23.08 23.32 6.66
N ALA A 175 -22.76 24.58 6.29
CA ALA A 175 -22.57 25.69 7.22
C ALA A 175 -21.68 25.34 8.44
N PHE A 176 -20.56 24.67 8.15
CA PHE A 176 -19.74 23.99 9.15
C PHE A 176 -19.04 24.97 10.11
N GLU A 177 -18.92 24.59 11.40
CA GLU A 177 -18.08 25.33 12.35
C GLU A 177 -16.64 25.41 11.84
N MET A 178 -16.11 26.63 11.70
CA MET A 178 -14.81 26.89 11.05
C MET A 178 -13.64 26.13 11.70
N THR A 179 -13.70 25.86 12.99
CA THR A 179 -12.65 25.17 13.75
C THR A 179 -12.48 23.73 13.29
N ASN A 180 -13.58 23.02 13.04
CA ASN A 180 -13.58 21.61 12.68
C ASN A 180 -13.28 21.39 11.18
N SER A 181 -13.62 22.36 10.31
CA SER A 181 -13.22 22.32 8.89
C SER A 181 -11.72 22.60 8.71
N ALA A 182 -11.14 23.54 9.46
CA ALA A 182 -9.71 23.84 9.42
C ALA A 182 -8.83 22.62 9.76
N ILE A 183 -9.17 21.86 10.82
CA ILE A 183 -8.41 20.66 11.22
C ILE A 183 -8.43 19.59 10.10
N ALA A 184 -9.58 19.36 9.46
CA ALA A 184 -9.69 18.40 8.35
C ALA A 184 -8.87 18.83 7.12
N VAL A 185 -8.86 20.14 6.82
CA VAL A 185 -8.02 20.74 5.78
C VAL A 185 -6.52 20.55 6.08
N PHE A 186 -6.06 20.87 7.29
CA PHE A 186 -4.65 20.67 7.65
C PHE A 186 -4.24 19.20 7.63
N ALA A 187 -5.07 18.29 8.14
CA ALA A 187 -4.79 16.85 8.13
C ALA A 187 -4.65 16.30 6.69
N THR A 188 -5.56 16.66 5.78
CA THR A 188 -5.49 16.24 4.37
C THR A 188 -4.29 16.87 3.64
N LEU A 189 -3.99 18.16 3.86
CA LEU A 189 -2.79 18.81 3.31
C LEU A 189 -1.50 18.17 3.82
N SER A 190 -1.40 17.85 5.12
CA SER A 190 -0.24 17.13 5.68
C SER A 190 -0.06 15.76 5.04
N ALA A 191 -1.14 15.00 4.82
CA ALA A 191 -1.09 13.72 4.12
C ALA A 191 -0.60 13.87 2.67
N ILE A 192 -1.01 14.92 1.94
CA ILE A 192 -0.50 15.26 0.60
C ILE A 192 1.01 15.55 0.65
N VAL A 193 1.49 16.36 1.59
CA VAL A 193 2.93 16.69 1.74
C VAL A 193 3.75 15.43 2.01
N VAL A 194 3.32 14.56 2.94
CA VAL A 194 3.99 13.28 3.22
C VAL A 194 3.99 12.38 1.98
N ALA A 195 2.87 12.29 1.26
CA ALA A 195 2.76 11.51 0.03
C ALA A 195 3.76 11.98 -1.03
N VAL A 196 3.83 13.29 -1.29
CA VAL A 196 4.79 13.89 -2.23
C VAL A 196 6.22 13.63 -1.80
N ALA A 197 6.56 13.80 -0.52
CA ALA A 197 7.90 13.52 0.01
C ALA A 197 8.32 12.06 -0.22
N VAL A 198 7.42 11.10 0.02
CA VAL A 198 7.66 9.66 -0.24
C VAL A 198 7.86 9.40 -1.74
N ILE A 199 7.01 9.97 -2.61
CA ILE A 199 7.14 9.85 -4.08
C ILE A 199 8.49 10.38 -4.55
N VAL A 200 8.89 11.57 -4.10
CA VAL A 200 10.14 12.23 -4.50
C VAL A 200 11.34 11.42 -4.00
N ALA A 201 11.38 11.05 -2.71
CA ALA A 201 12.47 10.27 -2.14
C ALA A 201 12.66 8.92 -2.85
N ALA A 202 11.58 8.18 -3.07
CA ALA A 202 11.62 6.91 -3.83
C ALA A 202 12.08 7.13 -5.27
N SER A 203 11.60 8.17 -5.94
CA SER A 203 11.99 8.50 -7.33
C SER A 203 13.46 8.90 -7.44
N LEU A 204 14.00 9.62 -6.46
CA LEU A 204 15.43 9.98 -6.39
C LEU A 204 16.30 8.74 -6.16
N ARG A 205 15.90 7.81 -5.28
CA ARG A 205 16.61 6.53 -5.09
C ARG A 205 16.62 5.68 -6.35
N LEU A 206 15.47 5.56 -7.04
CA LEU A 206 15.39 4.86 -8.34
C LEU A 206 16.29 5.51 -9.41
N ARG A 207 16.26 6.85 -9.55
CA ARG A 207 17.13 7.60 -10.47
C ARG A 207 18.62 7.49 -10.13
N ALA A 208 18.99 7.39 -8.85
CA ALA A 208 20.38 7.18 -8.44
C ALA A 208 20.88 5.80 -8.86
N ARG A 209 20.09 4.74 -8.61
CA ARG A 209 20.42 3.36 -9.02
C ARG A 209 20.50 3.22 -10.53
N ALA A 210 19.53 3.74 -11.29
CA ALA A 210 19.53 3.69 -12.75
C ALA A 210 20.78 4.38 -13.35
N ARG A 211 21.18 5.54 -12.80
CA ARG A 211 22.43 6.21 -13.20
C ARG A 211 23.67 5.37 -12.87
N TRP A 212 23.75 4.78 -11.69
CA TRP A 212 24.89 3.94 -11.31
C TRP A 212 25.00 2.69 -12.21
N ILE A 213 23.89 1.98 -12.49
CA ILE A 213 23.85 0.86 -13.43
C ILE A 213 24.32 1.30 -14.83
N ALA A 214 23.93 2.50 -15.28
CA ALA A 214 24.40 3.06 -16.55
C ALA A 214 25.93 3.31 -16.53
N ARG A 215 26.51 3.81 -15.43
CA ARG A 215 27.98 3.98 -15.27
C ARG A 215 28.73 2.65 -15.31
N VAL A 216 28.20 1.61 -14.64
CA VAL A 216 28.77 0.25 -14.71
C VAL A 216 28.73 -0.27 -16.15
N ARG A 217 27.60 -0.08 -16.85
CA ARG A 217 27.45 -0.50 -18.26
C ARG A 217 28.36 0.26 -19.23
N SER A 218 28.69 1.52 -18.97
CA SER A 218 29.64 2.30 -19.75
C SER A 218 31.10 2.13 -19.31
N GLY A 219 31.41 1.19 -18.41
CA GLY A 219 32.77 0.90 -17.96
C GLY A 219 33.41 1.97 -17.06
N LEU A 220 32.64 2.95 -16.58
CA LEU A 220 33.11 4.03 -15.71
C LEU A 220 33.35 3.58 -14.26
N GLU A 221 32.91 2.37 -13.91
CA GLU A 221 33.02 1.76 -12.58
C GLU A 221 33.90 0.50 -12.70
N PRO A 222 35.24 0.63 -12.86
CA PRO A 222 36.11 -0.47 -13.30
C PRO A 222 36.20 -1.64 -12.32
N ALA A 223 35.85 -1.43 -11.04
CA ALA A 223 35.73 -2.46 -10.03
C ALA A 223 34.53 -3.41 -10.25
N PHE A 224 33.61 -3.08 -11.16
CA PHE A 224 32.37 -3.83 -11.39
C PHE A 224 32.22 -4.22 -12.86
N ARG A 225 31.62 -5.39 -13.12
CA ARG A 225 31.27 -5.87 -14.47
C ARG A 225 29.84 -6.39 -14.53
N ILE A 226 29.22 -6.26 -15.69
CA ILE A 226 27.92 -6.87 -16.01
C ILE A 226 28.16 -8.27 -16.60
N ARG A 227 27.45 -9.28 -16.07
CA ARG A 227 27.38 -10.66 -16.55
C ARG A 227 25.90 -11.05 -16.71
N PRO A 228 25.51 -11.85 -17.71
CA PRO A 228 24.21 -12.53 -17.67
C PRO A 228 24.10 -13.45 -16.45
N VAL A 229 22.87 -13.64 -15.99
CA VAL A 229 22.51 -14.60 -14.93
C VAL A 229 22.43 -16.00 -15.52
N ASP A 230 23.13 -16.96 -14.92
CA ASP A 230 23.10 -18.37 -15.31
C ASP A 230 22.02 -19.11 -14.49
N MET A 231 21.37 -20.11 -15.08
CA MET A 231 20.45 -21.01 -14.35
C MET A 231 21.15 -21.75 -13.19
N ARG A 232 22.48 -21.87 -13.24
CA ARG A 232 23.33 -22.44 -12.20
C ARG A 232 23.60 -21.50 -11.02
N ASP A 233 23.33 -20.20 -11.18
CA ASP A 233 23.56 -19.23 -10.10
C ASP A 233 22.57 -19.48 -8.96
N ARG A 234 23.06 -19.55 -7.71
CA ARG A 234 22.19 -19.69 -6.53
C ARG A 234 21.52 -18.36 -6.21
N LEU A 235 20.50 -17.99 -6.97
CA LEU A 235 19.75 -16.72 -6.94
C LEU A 235 19.34 -16.22 -5.55
N HIS A 236 19.09 -17.13 -4.62
CA HIS A 236 18.69 -16.82 -3.23
C HIS A 236 19.87 -16.50 -2.30
N ALA A 237 21.09 -16.84 -2.70
CA ALA A 237 22.35 -16.58 -1.99
C ALA A 237 23.12 -15.38 -2.56
N LEU A 238 22.68 -14.81 -3.69
CA LEU A 238 23.36 -13.69 -4.34
C LEU A 238 23.02 -12.35 -3.62
N PRO A 239 24.03 -11.51 -3.30
CA PRO A 239 23.81 -10.22 -2.66
C PRO A 239 23.00 -9.26 -3.55
N ARG A 240 22.36 -8.26 -2.93
CA ARG A 240 21.39 -7.34 -3.54
C ARG A 240 21.80 -5.89 -3.38
N LEU A 241 21.26 -5.00 -4.24
CA LEU A 241 21.73 -3.60 -4.37
C LEU A 241 21.21 -2.74 -3.22
N THR A 242 21.82 -2.95 -2.06
CA THR A 242 21.71 -2.10 -0.88
C THR A 242 22.45 -0.79 -1.13
N ALA A 243 21.74 0.14 -1.77
CA ALA A 243 21.96 1.59 -1.77
C ALA A 243 23.43 2.11 -1.85
N GLY A 244 23.95 2.21 -3.07
CA GLY A 244 25.01 3.16 -3.42
C GLY A 244 26.45 2.81 -2.99
N PRO A 245 27.43 3.65 -3.36
CA PRO A 245 28.87 3.33 -3.27
C PRO A 245 29.46 3.40 -1.85
N SER A 246 28.65 3.63 -0.82
CA SER A 246 29.13 3.88 0.55
C SER A 246 29.17 2.65 1.46
N SER A 247 29.11 1.44 0.90
CA SER A 247 29.37 0.21 1.64
C SER A 247 30.66 -0.44 1.12
N HIS A 248 31.70 -0.48 1.96
CA HIS A 248 32.98 -1.14 1.70
C HIS A 248 32.88 -2.67 1.78
N VAL A 249 31.80 -3.23 1.21
CA VAL A 249 31.55 -4.67 1.18
C VAL A 249 31.73 -5.14 -0.24
N GLU A 250 32.81 -5.88 -0.48
CA GLU A 250 32.94 -6.71 -1.67
C GLU A 250 31.71 -7.61 -1.82
N GLN A 251 31.17 -7.67 -3.05
CA GLN A 251 30.03 -8.48 -3.54
C GLN A 251 28.74 -7.68 -3.82
N ALA A 252 28.53 -7.45 -5.12
CA ALA A 252 27.34 -6.81 -5.67
C ALA A 252 27.16 -7.24 -7.14
N VAL A 253 26.00 -7.65 -7.70
CA VAL A 253 24.64 -8.01 -7.24
C VAL A 253 23.90 -8.76 -8.38
N VAL A 254 22.95 -9.66 -8.10
CA VAL A 254 22.01 -10.17 -9.15
C VAL A 254 20.58 -9.62 -9.06
N GLU A 255 20.06 -9.13 -10.18
CA GLU A 255 18.63 -8.86 -10.38
C GLU A 255 18.01 -9.99 -11.24
N TRP A 256 17.03 -10.72 -10.69
CA TRP A 256 16.35 -11.83 -11.37
C TRP A 256 14.83 -11.79 -11.20
N LEU A 257 14.13 -12.35 -12.19
CA LEU A 257 12.68 -12.45 -12.26
C LEU A 257 12.29 -13.93 -12.50
N PRO A 258 11.40 -14.54 -11.68
CA PRO A 258 10.98 -15.92 -11.90
C PRO A 258 10.06 -16.09 -13.10
N ASP A 259 10.20 -17.22 -13.80
CA ASP A 259 9.26 -17.69 -14.82
C ASP A 259 7.88 -18.03 -14.23
N GLY A 260 6.85 -18.00 -15.08
CA GLY A 260 5.47 -18.37 -14.72
C GLY A 260 4.41 -17.25 -14.82
N LEU A 261 4.75 -16.11 -15.43
CA LEU A 261 3.78 -15.04 -15.74
C LEU A 261 3.81 -14.73 -17.25
N GLU A 262 2.62 -14.59 -17.83
CA GLU A 262 2.43 -14.29 -19.26
C GLU A 262 3.19 -13.03 -19.73
N PRO A 263 3.50 -12.88 -21.04
CA PRO A 263 4.33 -11.80 -21.56
C PRO A 263 3.79 -10.36 -21.38
N ALA A 264 2.57 -10.20 -20.85
CA ALA A 264 1.93 -8.90 -20.64
C ALA A 264 2.20 -8.33 -19.22
N ALA A 265 2.48 -7.03 -19.15
CA ALA A 265 2.70 -6.27 -17.91
C ALA A 265 3.92 -6.68 -17.05
N SER A 266 5.09 -6.78 -17.69
CA SER A 266 6.40 -6.63 -17.03
C SER A 266 6.92 -5.19 -17.15
N ALA A 267 7.08 -4.49 -16.02
CA ALA A 267 7.64 -3.14 -15.94
C ALA A 267 9.17 -3.06 -16.14
N TYR A 268 9.69 -3.84 -17.10
CA TYR A 268 11.05 -3.79 -17.64
C TYR A 268 10.99 -3.41 -19.13
N ARG A 269 11.01 -2.10 -19.40
CA ARG A 269 11.55 -1.48 -20.62
C ARG A 269 12.57 -0.45 -20.11
N MET A 270 13.85 -0.44 -20.46
CA MET A 270 14.72 -1.35 -21.22
C MET A 270 16.07 -1.36 -20.49
N THR A 271 16.82 -2.46 -20.42
CA THR A 271 17.76 -2.84 -21.49
C THR A 271 17.12 -3.74 -22.53
N ALA A 272 17.39 -3.48 -23.82
CA ALA A 272 16.48 -3.80 -24.92
C ALA A 272 16.11 -5.28 -25.15
N ASN A 273 16.83 -6.26 -24.59
CA ASN A 273 16.74 -7.69 -24.95
C ASN A 273 16.47 -8.66 -23.78
N GLY A 274 15.72 -8.26 -22.75
CA GLY A 274 15.03 -9.21 -21.85
C GLY A 274 15.87 -10.11 -20.92
N THR A 275 17.20 -10.00 -20.92
CA THR A 275 18.08 -10.82 -20.06
C THR A 275 18.26 -10.25 -18.66
N ALA A 276 18.11 -11.10 -17.64
CA ALA A 276 18.51 -10.81 -16.26
C ALA A 276 20.03 -10.57 -16.16
N VAL A 277 20.44 -9.63 -15.30
CA VAL A 277 21.83 -9.18 -15.20
C VAL A 277 22.36 -9.30 -13.76
N ALA A 278 23.52 -9.95 -13.66
CA ALA A 278 24.42 -9.86 -12.53
C ALA A 278 25.40 -8.71 -12.74
N ILE A 279 25.49 -7.78 -11.80
CA ILE A 279 26.74 -7.05 -11.58
C ILE A 279 27.63 -7.98 -10.74
N VAL A 280 28.94 -7.91 -10.93
CA VAL A 280 29.92 -8.68 -10.16
C VAL A 280 31.12 -7.77 -9.88
N GLY A 281 31.65 -7.79 -8.67
CA GLY A 281 32.98 -7.26 -8.39
C GLY A 281 34.04 -7.97 -9.24
N ARG A 282 35.13 -7.28 -9.56
CA ARG A 282 36.32 -7.90 -10.13
C ARG A 282 37.18 -8.54 -9.04
#